data_AF-A0A367K9Q7-F1
#
_entry.id   AF-A0A367K9Q7-F1
#
_cell.length_a   1.000
_cell.length_b   1.000
_cell.length_c   1.000
_cell.angle_alpha   90.00
_cell.angle_beta   90.00
_cell.angle_gamma   90.00
#
_symmetry.space_group_name_H-M   'P 1'
#
loop_
_entity.id
_entity.type
_entity.pdbx_description
1 polymer ?
#
loop_
_entity_poly.entity_id
_entity_poly.type
_entity_poly.pdbx_seq_one_letter_code
_entity_poly.pdbx_strand_id
1 'polypeptide(L)'
;MTEGCEACKNTNLKTTQNPFAHVPKDKTELHQFLNDLAEDSDGGEGTDEICLEKRVYYRLISGLHSSISIHICDEWLNQETGSWGPNLNCFVDRIGSHPERLQNIYFTYAVLLRAVNKIGPYLKHYEFRAENIQEKDTSHLVQDLIKSTSSCPPTFDEKIMFQGAEAQVLKQEFKEHFRNVSRIMDCVGCEKCRLWGKIQTVGLGTALKALFSYQDKSLKYDQSKKQKAHDSF
;
A
#
# COMPACT_ATOMS: atom_id res chain seq x y z
N MET A 1 -9.43 -36.79 -19.74
CA MET A 1 -8.05 -37.27 -20.01
C MET A 1 -7.13 -36.07 -19.93
N THR A 2 -6.62 -35.79 -18.74
CA THR A 2 -5.45 -34.93 -18.48
C THR A 2 -4.88 -35.43 -17.16
N GLU A 3 -4.17 -36.55 -17.26
CA GLU A 3 -3.25 -37.03 -16.23
C GLU A 3 -1.94 -36.23 -16.33
N GLY A 4 -1.29 -36.00 -15.19
CA GLY A 4 0.14 -35.73 -15.11
C GLY A 4 0.55 -34.27 -14.92
N CYS A 5 0.55 -33.81 -13.67
CA CYS A 5 1.48 -32.77 -13.24
C CYS A 5 2.34 -33.36 -12.10
N GLU A 6 3.54 -33.82 -12.44
CA GLU A 6 4.47 -34.55 -11.56
C GLU A 6 5.29 -33.64 -10.63
N ALA A 7 4.97 -32.35 -10.50
CA ALA A 7 5.71 -31.44 -9.61
C ALA A 7 5.43 -31.66 -8.11
N CYS A 8 4.38 -32.41 -7.75
CA CYS A 8 3.95 -32.56 -6.35
C CYS A 8 4.46 -33.81 -5.62
N LYS A 9 5.36 -34.62 -6.20
CA LYS A 9 5.71 -35.95 -5.62
C LYS A 9 7.03 -36.04 -4.84
N ASN A 10 7.83 -34.99 -4.72
CA ASN A 10 9.14 -35.10 -4.06
C ASN A 10 9.44 -34.05 -2.98
N THR A 11 8.51 -33.87 -2.04
CA THR A 11 8.86 -33.30 -0.74
C THR A 11 8.22 -34.12 0.38
N ASN A 12 9.01 -35.03 0.97
CA ASN A 12 8.78 -35.55 2.32
C ASN A 12 8.98 -34.40 3.35
N LEU A 13 8.13 -33.37 3.30
CA LEU A 13 8.06 -32.32 4.30
C LEU A 13 7.10 -32.79 5.41
N LYS A 14 7.67 -33.46 6.41
CA LYS A 14 7.00 -33.67 7.70
C LYS A 14 6.95 -32.33 8.45
N THR A 15 5.96 -31.49 8.11
CA THR A 15 5.35 -30.49 9.00
C THR A 15 4.05 -29.98 8.37
N THR A 16 2.96 -30.14 9.10
CA THR A 16 1.57 -29.81 8.77
C THR A 16 1.30 -28.30 8.78
N GLN A 17 1.88 -27.55 7.86
CA GLN A 17 1.41 -26.21 7.51
C GLN A 17 1.53 -26.00 6.00
N ASN A 18 0.45 -25.56 5.37
CA ASN A 18 0.44 -25.23 3.95
C ASN A 18 1.46 -24.10 3.70
N PRO A 19 2.45 -24.25 2.82
CA PRO A 19 3.51 -23.25 2.62
C PRO A 19 2.99 -21.95 1.99
N PHE A 20 1.74 -21.93 1.53
CA PHE A 20 1.11 -20.76 0.92
C PHE A 20 0.47 -19.84 1.94
N ALA A 21 0.52 -18.54 1.64
CA ALA A 21 -0.13 -17.50 2.43
C ALA A 21 -1.62 -17.77 2.61
N HIS A 22 -2.12 -17.60 3.85
CA HIS A 22 -3.54 -17.68 4.14
C HIS A 22 -4.24 -16.38 3.73
N VAL A 23 -5.23 -16.48 2.85
CA VAL A 23 -6.06 -15.34 2.44
C VAL A 23 -7.33 -15.33 3.28
N PRO A 24 -7.65 -14.24 4.00
CA PRO A 24 -8.87 -14.15 4.77
C PRO A 24 -10.12 -14.40 3.92
N LYS A 25 -10.97 -15.34 4.33
CA LYS A 25 -12.19 -15.72 3.60
C LYS A 25 -13.42 -14.93 4.01
N ASP A 26 -13.42 -14.36 5.21
CA ASP A 26 -14.52 -13.55 5.73
C ASP A 26 -14.04 -12.30 6.47
N LYS A 27 -15.00 -11.45 6.88
CA LYS A 27 -14.70 -10.19 7.57
C LYS A 27 -14.03 -10.40 8.92
N THR A 28 -14.39 -11.45 9.65
CA THR A 28 -13.85 -11.74 10.99
C THR A 28 -12.40 -12.18 10.89
N GLU A 29 -12.10 -13.05 9.92
CA GLU A 29 -10.75 -13.50 9.59
C GLU A 29 -9.90 -12.33 9.06
N LEU A 30 -10.50 -11.43 8.27
CA LEU A 30 -9.82 -10.22 7.80
C LEU A 30 -9.47 -9.28 8.95
N HIS A 31 -10.38 -9.11 9.91
CA HIS A 31 -10.12 -8.33 11.13
C HIS A 31 -8.98 -8.92 11.95
N GLN A 32 -9.00 -10.23 12.20
CA GLN A 32 -7.94 -10.90 12.93
C GLN A 32 -6.61 -10.75 12.20
N PHE A 33 -6.59 -11.02 10.90
CA PHE A 33 -5.41 -10.86 10.06
C PHE A 33 -4.87 -9.43 10.08
N LEU A 34 -5.71 -8.40 10.01
CA LEU A 34 -5.28 -7.00 10.09
C LEU A 34 -4.72 -6.63 11.47
N ASN A 35 -5.26 -7.21 12.55
CA ASN A 35 -4.73 -7.03 13.89
C ASN A 35 -3.37 -7.75 14.05
N ASP A 36 -3.25 -8.98 13.56
CA ASP A 36 -1.99 -9.73 13.56
C ASP A 36 -0.93 -8.99 12.73
N LEU A 37 -1.34 -8.39 11.60
CA LEU A 37 -0.48 -7.49 10.86
C LEU A 37 0.00 -6.32 11.74
N ALA A 38 -0.80 -5.76 12.64
CA ALA A 38 -0.36 -4.66 13.49
C ALA A 38 0.57 -5.12 14.63
N GLU A 39 0.44 -6.37 15.09
CA GLU A 39 1.08 -6.87 16.30
C GLU A 39 2.34 -7.73 16.04
N ASP A 40 2.44 -8.42 14.91
CA ASP A 40 3.53 -9.37 14.66
C ASP A 40 4.91 -8.70 14.71
N SER A 41 5.71 -9.20 15.64
CA SER A 41 7.15 -8.99 15.76
C SER A 41 7.82 -9.96 14.79
N ASP A 42 8.22 -9.49 13.60
CA ASP A 42 9.06 -10.31 12.72
C ASP A 42 10.28 -10.83 13.51
N GLY A 43 10.40 -12.16 13.58
CA GLY A 43 11.36 -12.91 14.36
C GLY A 43 12.82 -12.71 13.92
N GLY A 44 13.40 -11.58 14.30
CA GLY A 44 14.85 -11.41 14.37
C GLY A 44 15.37 -11.94 15.70
N GLU A 45 16.09 -13.06 15.69
CA GLU A 45 17.07 -13.36 16.74
C GLU A 45 18.17 -12.28 16.68
N GLY A 46 17.94 -11.16 17.35
CA GLY A 46 18.83 -10.02 17.39
C GLY A 46 18.32 -8.99 18.38
N THR A 47 19.13 -8.71 19.39
CA THR A 47 18.83 -8.03 20.66
C THR A 47 18.52 -6.53 20.58
N ASP A 48 17.88 -6.04 19.52
CA ASP A 48 17.44 -4.64 19.44
C ASP A 48 15.93 -4.61 19.17
N GLU A 49 15.15 -4.12 20.14
CA GLU A 49 13.74 -3.76 19.92
C GLU A 49 13.65 -2.85 18.68
N ILE A 50 13.21 -3.40 17.54
CA ILE A 50 12.98 -2.63 16.33
C ILE A 50 11.82 -1.68 16.63
N CYS A 51 12.09 -0.37 16.68
CA CYS A 51 11.08 0.64 16.88
C CYS A 51 9.92 0.45 15.87
N LEU A 52 8.68 0.68 16.31
CA LEU A 52 7.44 0.46 15.55
C LEU A 52 7.50 1.11 14.16
N GLU A 53 8.14 2.27 14.09
CA GLU A 53 8.44 3.10 12.94
C GLU A 53 9.20 2.36 11.85
N LYS A 54 10.29 1.72 12.25
CA LYS A 54 11.17 0.95 11.38
C LYS A 54 10.44 -0.28 10.85
N ARG A 55 9.59 -0.91 11.69
CA ARG A 55 8.73 -2.03 11.29
C ARG A 55 7.71 -1.60 10.22
N VAL A 56 7.01 -0.48 10.43
CA VAL A 56 6.05 0.07 9.46
C VAL A 56 6.74 0.41 8.15
N TYR A 57 7.88 1.10 8.21
CA TYR A 57 8.66 1.44 7.03
C TYR A 57 9.06 0.19 6.24
N TYR A 58 9.64 -0.79 6.91
CA TYR A 58 10.06 -2.05 6.29
C TYR A 58 8.90 -2.75 5.60
N ARG A 59 7.75 -2.85 6.25
CA ARG A 59 6.58 -3.55 5.71
C ARG A 59 5.95 -2.82 4.53
N LEU A 60 5.94 -1.49 4.53
CA LEU A 60 5.51 -0.70 3.37
C LEU A 60 6.43 -0.89 2.16
N ILE A 61 7.75 -0.88 2.37
CA ILE A 61 8.72 -1.11 1.30
C ILE A 61 8.65 -2.57 0.81
N SER A 62 8.52 -3.54 1.72
CA SER A 62 8.36 -4.95 1.39
C SER A 62 7.08 -5.21 0.62
N GLY A 63 5.96 -4.62 1.03
CA GLY A 63 4.69 -4.71 0.33
C GLY A 63 4.72 -4.06 -1.05
N LEU A 64 5.41 -2.92 -1.19
CA LEU A 64 5.66 -2.29 -2.49
C LEU A 64 6.48 -3.20 -3.41
N HIS A 65 7.60 -3.73 -2.92
CA HIS A 65 8.46 -4.62 -3.70
C HIS A 65 7.72 -5.90 -4.13
N SER A 66 6.92 -6.45 -3.21
CA SER A 66 6.08 -7.61 -3.48
C SER A 66 5.00 -7.30 -4.51
N SER A 67 4.36 -6.12 -4.45
CA SER A 67 3.40 -5.65 -5.45
C SER A 67 4.02 -5.56 -6.85
N ILE A 68 5.23 -5.00 -6.97
CA ILE A 68 5.96 -4.95 -8.25
C ILE A 68 6.24 -6.37 -8.77
N SER A 69 6.68 -7.26 -7.90
CA SER A 69 6.97 -8.66 -8.28
C SER A 69 5.72 -9.40 -8.76
N ILE A 70 4.57 -9.17 -8.12
CA ILE A 70 3.29 -9.73 -8.58
C ILE A 70 2.98 -9.26 -10.01
N HIS A 71 3.05 -7.95 -10.29
CA HIS A 71 2.76 -7.42 -11.62
C HIS A 71 3.72 -7.97 -12.69
N ILE A 72 5.00 -8.18 -12.35
CA ILE A 72 5.97 -8.81 -13.27
C ILE A 72 5.60 -10.27 -13.56
N CYS A 73 5.14 -11.01 -12.56
CA CYS A 73 4.75 -12.40 -12.75
C CYS A 73 3.39 -12.54 -13.45
N ASP A 74 2.49 -11.58 -13.30
CA ASP A 74 1.17 -11.57 -13.97
C ASP A 74 1.29 -11.17 -15.44
N GLU A 75 2.09 -10.14 -15.73
CA GLU A 75 2.38 -9.67 -17.09
C GLU A 75 3.78 -10.16 -17.52
N TRP A 76 3.97 -11.48 -17.59
CA TRP A 76 5.24 -12.09 -17.95
C TRP A 76 5.34 -12.33 -19.46
N LEU A 77 6.47 -11.98 -20.08
CA LEU A 77 6.74 -12.30 -21.49
C LEU A 77 7.31 -13.72 -21.61
N ASN A 78 6.56 -14.62 -22.23
CA ASN A 78 7.11 -15.89 -22.68
C ASN A 78 8.02 -15.64 -23.89
N GLN A 79 9.32 -15.89 -23.74
CA GLN A 79 10.33 -15.63 -24.77
C GLN A 79 10.29 -16.63 -25.93
N GLU A 80 9.70 -17.82 -25.74
CA GLU A 80 9.56 -18.82 -26.79
C GLU A 80 8.38 -18.50 -27.71
N THR A 81 7.25 -18.07 -27.13
CA THR A 81 6.02 -17.78 -27.89
C THR A 81 5.86 -16.30 -28.24
N GLY A 82 6.60 -15.40 -27.58
CA GLY A 82 6.44 -13.95 -27.71
C GLY A 82 5.16 -13.39 -27.09
N SER A 83 4.38 -14.21 -26.37
CA SER A 83 3.10 -13.81 -25.77
C SER A 83 3.27 -13.35 -24.32
N TRP A 84 2.54 -12.30 -23.94
CA TRP A 84 2.42 -11.87 -22.56
C TRP A 84 1.34 -12.67 -21.83
N GLY A 85 1.56 -12.99 -20.56
CA GLY A 85 0.55 -13.57 -19.69
C GLY A 85 1.11 -14.08 -18.36
N PRO A 86 0.27 -14.69 -17.52
CA PRO A 86 0.66 -15.09 -16.17
C PRO A 86 1.71 -16.19 -16.14
N ASN A 87 2.72 -16.02 -15.30
CA ASN A 87 3.75 -17.02 -15.01
C ASN A 87 3.61 -17.50 -13.56
N LEU A 88 2.99 -18.67 -13.40
CA LEU A 88 2.74 -19.27 -12.09
C LEU A 88 4.04 -19.58 -11.33
N ASN A 89 5.08 -20.07 -12.02
CA ASN A 89 6.35 -20.40 -11.37
C ASN A 89 7.01 -19.13 -10.80
N CYS A 90 7.04 -18.04 -11.58
CA CYS A 90 7.48 -16.73 -11.11
C CYS A 90 6.73 -16.31 -9.84
N PHE A 91 5.39 -16.43 -9.85
CA PHE A 91 4.57 -16.04 -8.71
C PHE A 91 4.85 -16.91 -7.47
N VAL A 92 4.92 -18.22 -7.62
CA VAL A 92 5.19 -19.14 -6.50
C VAL A 92 6.58 -18.89 -5.92
N ASP A 93 7.60 -18.75 -6.75
CA ASP A 93 8.98 -18.55 -6.30
C ASP A 93 9.19 -17.18 -5.65
N ARG A 94 8.49 -16.14 -6.12
CA ARG A 94 8.69 -14.77 -5.62
C ARG A 94 7.70 -14.36 -4.54
N ILE A 95 6.53 -14.99 -4.45
CA ILE A 95 5.43 -14.55 -3.58
C ILE A 95 4.77 -15.73 -2.87
N GLY A 96 4.34 -16.75 -3.61
CA GLY A 96 3.54 -17.85 -3.05
C GLY A 96 4.25 -18.62 -1.93
N SER A 97 5.55 -18.85 -2.06
CA SER A 97 6.42 -19.49 -1.06
C SER A 97 6.85 -18.56 0.09
N HIS A 98 6.39 -17.31 0.08
CA HIS A 98 6.78 -16.25 1.00
C HIS A 98 5.53 -15.57 1.60
N PRO A 99 4.82 -16.22 2.55
CA PRO A 99 3.59 -15.69 3.14
C PRO A 99 3.69 -14.26 3.70
N GLU A 100 4.85 -13.91 4.25
CA GLU A 100 5.16 -12.58 4.80
C GLU A 100 5.07 -11.48 3.74
N ARG A 101 5.39 -11.79 2.47
CA ARG A 101 5.30 -10.83 1.36
C ARG A 101 3.86 -10.49 1.03
N LEU A 102 2.97 -11.49 1.05
CA LEU A 102 1.54 -11.27 0.84
C LEU A 102 0.92 -10.48 2.00
N GLN A 103 1.28 -10.83 3.24
CA GLN A 103 0.93 -10.06 4.42
C GLN A 103 1.32 -8.58 4.30
N ASN A 104 2.55 -8.30 3.85
CA ASN A 104 3.03 -6.93 3.66
C ASN A 104 2.30 -6.18 2.53
N ILE A 105 1.81 -6.88 1.49
CA ILE A 105 0.94 -6.29 0.46
C ILE A 105 -0.38 -5.85 1.08
N TYR A 106 -1.03 -6.72 1.85
CA TYR A 106 -2.30 -6.37 2.50
C TYR A 106 -2.11 -5.26 3.54
N PHE A 107 -1.01 -5.26 4.28
CA PHE A 107 -0.65 -4.16 5.19
C PHE A 107 -0.53 -2.84 4.42
N THR A 108 0.21 -2.83 3.31
CA THR A 108 0.37 -1.65 2.46
C THR A 108 -0.97 -1.18 1.91
N TYR A 109 -1.81 -2.10 1.45
CA TYR A 109 -3.16 -1.80 0.98
C TYR A 109 -4.03 -1.17 2.08
N ALA A 110 -4.01 -1.74 3.29
CA ALA A 110 -4.76 -1.22 4.43
C ALA A 110 -4.31 0.20 4.82
N VAL A 111 -3.00 0.49 4.81
CA VAL A 111 -2.46 1.83 5.06
C VAL A 111 -2.92 2.83 3.99
N LEU A 112 -2.87 2.45 2.71
CA LEU A 112 -3.36 3.28 1.61
C LEU A 112 -4.86 3.54 1.72
N LEU A 113 -5.66 2.50 1.96
CA LEU A 113 -7.10 2.58 2.12
C LEU A 113 -7.47 3.52 3.27
N ARG A 114 -6.76 3.41 4.40
CA ARG A 114 -6.96 4.27 5.55
C ARG A 114 -6.62 5.73 5.25
N ALA A 115 -5.53 5.98 4.53
CA ALA A 115 -5.17 7.34 4.10
C ALA A 115 -6.21 7.96 3.17
N VAL A 116 -6.76 7.19 2.22
CA VAL A 116 -7.85 7.61 1.33
C VAL A 116 -9.12 7.92 2.11
N ASN A 117 -9.49 7.08 3.09
CA ASN A 117 -10.63 7.34 3.96
C ASN A 117 -10.44 8.63 4.77
N LYS A 118 -9.25 8.82 5.36
CA LYS A 118 -8.92 9.99 6.20
C LYS A 118 -8.93 11.31 5.43
N ILE A 119 -8.49 11.32 4.17
CA ILE A 119 -8.52 12.53 3.32
C ILE A 119 -9.91 12.79 2.72
N GLY A 120 -10.84 11.84 2.83
CA GLY A 120 -12.18 11.91 2.24
C GLY A 120 -12.93 13.23 2.47
N PRO A 121 -13.02 13.75 3.72
CA PRO A 121 -13.67 15.03 4.00
C PRO A 121 -13.05 16.23 3.27
N TYR A 122 -11.73 16.22 3.04
CA TYR A 122 -11.04 17.26 2.28
C TYR A 122 -11.40 17.19 0.80
N LEU A 123 -11.37 15.97 0.23
CA LEU A 123 -11.68 15.75 -1.18
C LEU A 123 -13.14 16.08 -1.55
N LYS A 124 -14.06 16.04 -0.58
CA LYS A 124 -15.45 16.49 -0.76
C LYS A 124 -15.57 17.95 -1.17
N HIS A 125 -14.61 18.78 -0.77
CA HIS A 125 -14.59 20.22 -1.05
C HIS A 125 -13.52 20.60 -2.09
N TYR A 126 -12.83 19.61 -2.67
CA TYR A 126 -11.79 19.84 -3.65
C TYR A 126 -12.40 20.05 -5.05
N GLU A 127 -11.93 21.07 -5.76
CA GLU A 127 -12.36 21.40 -7.13
C GLU A 127 -11.43 20.69 -8.14
N PHE A 128 -11.96 19.69 -8.85
CA PHE A 128 -11.21 18.90 -9.82
C PHE A 128 -11.21 19.57 -11.19
N ARG A 129 -10.36 20.58 -11.38
CA ARG A 129 -10.27 21.26 -12.67
C ARG A 129 -9.71 20.33 -13.74
N ALA A 130 -10.53 20.00 -14.73
CA ALA A 130 -10.13 19.38 -15.98
C ALA A 130 -10.52 20.30 -17.13
N GLU A 131 -9.70 20.40 -18.17
CA GLU A 131 -9.99 21.24 -19.34
C GLU A 131 -11.22 20.75 -20.16
N ASN A 132 -11.82 19.61 -19.78
CA ASN A 132 -12.96 18.96 -20.42
C ASN A 132 -14.14 18.73 -19.45
N ILE A 133 -15.33 18.42 -19.99
CA ILE A 133 -16.64 18.23 -19.31
C ILE A 133 -16.65 17.12 -18.22
N GLN A 134 -15.56 16.35 -18.07
CA GLN A 134 -15.43 15.22 -17.13
C GLN A 134 -15.16 15.62 -15.66
N GLU A 135 -15.16 16.91 -15.32
CA GLU A 135 -14.92 17.41 -13.96
C GLU A 135 -15.98 16.92 -12.95
N LYS A 136 -17.26 16.96 -13.32
CA LYS A 136 -18.35 16.48 -12.44
C LYS A 136 -18.25 14.97 -12.23
N ASP A 137 -17.97 14.23 -13.30
CA ASP A 137 -17.85 12.76 -13.25
C ASP A 137 -16.67 12.34 -12.36
N THR A 138 -15.54 13.04 -12.46
CA THR A 138 -14.35 12.75 -11.64
C THR A 138 -14.63 12.96 -10.16
N SER A 139 -15.26 14.08 -9.79
CA SER A 139 -15.62 14.36 -8.40
C SER A 139 -16.55 13.28 -7.84
N HIS A 140 -17.59 12.90 -8.61
CA HIS A 140 -18.52 11.84 -8.21
C HIS A 140 -17.81 10.48 -8.02
N LEU A 141 -16.96 10.06 -8.95
CA LEU A 141 -16.21 8.81 -8.86
C LEU A 141 -15.28 8.77 -7.65
N VAL A 142 -14.58 9.88 -7.36
CA VAL A 142 -13.73 9.98 -6.18
C VAL A 142 -14.55 9.90 -4.89
N GLN A 143 -15.72 10.56 -4.84
CA GLN A 143 -16.61 10.46 -3.68
C GLN A 143 -17.16 9.05 -3.48
N ASP A 144 -17.50 8.33 -4.55
CA ASP A 144 -18.01 6.97 -4.44
C ASP A 144 -16.92 5.99 -4.02
N LEU A 145 -15.68 6.18 -4.48
CA LEU A 145 -14.51 5.47 -3.96
C LEU A 145 -14.33 5.74 -2.45
N ILE A 146 -14.37 6.99 -2.01
CA ILE A 146 -14.24 7.33 -0.58
C ILE A 146 -15.35 6.68 0.25
N LYS A 147 -16.60 6.71 -0.23
CA LYS A 147 -17.73 6.05 0.45
C LYS A 147 -17.50 4.54 0.57
N SER A 148 -17.00 3.88 -0.48
CA SER A 148 -16.75 2.44 -0.41
C SER A 148 -15.69 2.09 0.64
N THR A 149 -14.68 2.95 0.84
CA THR A 149 -13.67 2.75 1.90
C THR A 149 -14.26 2.80 3.32
N SER A 150 -15.36 3.51 3.54
CA SER A 150 -15.99 3.64 4.87
C SER A 150 -16.74 2.37 5.31
N SER A 151 -17.02 1.46 4.38
CA SER A 151 -17.61 0.14 4.67
C SER A 151 -16.59 -0.85 5.21
N CYS A 152 -15.30 -0.53 5.10
CA CYS A 152 -14.23 -1.32 5.67
C CYS A 152 -14.05 -0.97 7.15
N PRO A 153 -13.83 -1.97 8.01
CA PRO A 153 -13.52 -1.70 9.39
C PRO A 153 -12.22 -0.91 9.54
N PRO A 154 -12.04 -0.17 10.64
CA PRO A 154 -10.77 0.46 10.95
C PRO A 154 -9.70 -0.63 11.03
N THR A 155 -8.72 -0.56 10.12
CA THR A 155 -7.64 -1.55 9.97
C THR A 155 -6.46 -1.29 10.90
N PHE A 156 -6.35 -0.05 11.39
CA PHE A 156 -5.23 0.43 12.19
C PHE A 156 -5.65 1.66 13.00
N ASP A 157 -5.23 1.77 14.26
CA ASP A 157 -5.46 2.97 15.09
C ASP A 157 -4.27 3.93 15.00
N GLU A 158 -4.44 5.00 14.21
CA GLU A 158 -3.41 6.04 14.04
C GLU A 158 -3.03 6.74 15.34
N LYS A 159 -3.91 6.69 16.34
CA LYS A 159 -3.67 7.33 17.63
C LYS A 159 -2.58 6.63 18.42
N ILE A 160 -2.37 5.35 18.17
CA ILE A 160 -1.32 4.55 18.82
C ILE A 160 0.05 4.82 18.18
N MET A 161 0.09 5.07 16.87
CA MET A 161 1.35 5.24 16.12
C MET A 161 1.83 6.69 15.97
N PHE A 162 0.90 7.64 15.90
CA PHE A 162 1.17 8.97 15.33
C PHE A 162 0.75 10.13 16.24
N GLN A 163 0.91 9.98 17.56
CA GLN A 163 0.67 11.04 18.55
C GLN A 163 1.96 11.49 19.27
N GLY A 164 1.93 12.72 19.80
CA GLY A 164 3.03 13.26 20.61
C GLY A 164 4.13 13.99 19.82
N ALA A 165 5.17 14.42 20.54
CA ALA A 165 6.33 15.10 19.95
C ALA A 165 7.18 14.15 19.09
N GLU A 166 7.23 12.87 19.45
CA GLU A 166 7.92 11.80 18.72
C GLU A 166 7.33 11.61 17.31
N ALA A 167 6.02 11.78 17.14
CA ALA A 167 5.37 11.72 15.82
C ALA A 167 5.88 12.78 14.83
N GLN A 168 6.37 13.94 15.29
CA GLN A 168 6.95 14.95 14.39
C GLN A 168 8.34 14.56 13.91
N VAL A 169 9.17 13.99 14.79
CA VAL A 169 10.48 13.44 14.45
C VAL A 169 10.30 12.31 13.44
N LEU A 170 9.39 11.39 13.75
CA LEU A 170 9.06 10.26 12.90
C LEU A 170 8.56 10.66 11.50
N LYS A 171 7.66 11.65 11.43
CA LYS A 171 7.20 12.20 10.15
C LYS A 171 8.36 12.72 9.31
N GLN A 172 9.35 13.36 9.93
CA GLN A 172 10.51 13.89 9.24
C GLN A 172 11.43 12.75 8.75
N GLU A 173 11.67 11.73 9.59
CA GLU A 173 12.43 10.54 9.22
C GLU A 173 11.79 9.79 8.04
N PHE A 174 10.48 9.53 8.09
CA PHE A 174 9.75 8.92 6.96
C PHE A 174 9.92 9.75 5.69
N LYS A 175 9.72 11.07 5.78
CA LYS A 175 9.87 11.96 4.62
C LYS A 175 11.28 11.91 4.03
N GLU A 176 12.32 11.82 4.86
CA GLU A 176 13.71 11.69 4.41
C GLU A 176 13.97 10.35 3.76
N HIS A 177 13.51 9.25 4.37
CA HIS A 177 13.64 7.91 3.79
C HIS A 177 12.93 7.80 2.44
N PHE A 178 11.69 8.27 2.31
CA PHE A 178 10.97 8.24 1.03
C PHE A 178 11.61 9.13 -0.04
N ARG A 179 12.24 10.26 0.35
CA ARG A 179 13.06 11.07 -0.59
C ARG A 179 14.30 10.31 -1.04
N ASN A 180 14.97 9.60 -0.15
CA ASN A 180 16.13 8.78 -0.49
C ASN A 180 15.75 7.63 -1.41
N VAL A 181 14.64 6.93 -1.15
CA VAL A 181 14.10 5.91 -2.07
C VAL A 181 13.80 6.52 -3.43
N SER A 182 13.17 7.69 -3.49
CA SER A 182 12.89 8.37 -4.77
C SER A 182 14.17 8.72 -5.55
N ARG A 183 15.27 9.08 -4.86
CA ARG A 183 16.59 9.27 -5.48
C ARG A 183 17.20 7.95 -5.98
N ILE A 184 17.04 6.85 -5.23
CA ILE A 184 17.47 5.52 -5.68
C ILE A 184 16.73 5.12 -6.96
N MET A 185 15.44 5.46 -7.08
CA MET A 185 14.69 5.22 -8.32
C MET A 185 15.25 5.96 -9.53
N ASP A 186 16.03 7.04 -9.35
CA ASP A 186 16.72 7.72 -10.47
C ASP A 186 17.87 6.90 -11.05
N CYS A 187 18.36 5.91 -10.32
CA CYS A 187 19.42 4.99 -10.78
C CYS A 187 18.87 3.74 -11.49
N VAL A 188 17.55 3.58 -11.60
CA VAL A 188 16.93 2.42 -12.26
C VAL A 188 16.95 2.62 -13.78
N GLY A 189 17.68 1.75 -14.49
CA GLY A 189 17.84 1.84 -15.95
C GLY A 189 16.59 1.49 -16.77
N CYS A 190 15.65 0.73 -16.19
CA CYS A 190 14.36 0.45 -16.82
C CYS A 190 13.41 1.64 -16.66
N GLU A 191 13.04 2.29 -17.77
CA GLU A 191 12.19 3.50 -17.75
C GLU A 191 10.81 3.26 -17.13
N LYS A 192 10.13 2.17 -17.52
CA LYS A 192 8.82 1.80 -16.94
C LYS A 192 8.94 1.53 -15.44
N CYS A 193 9.99 0.84 -15.01
CA CYS A 193 10.24 0.51 -13.61
C CYS A 193 10.53 1.76 -12.79
N ARG A 194 11.32 2.70 -13.35
CA ARG A 194 11.59 4.01 -12.75
C ARG A 194 10.31 4.84 -12.60
N LEU A 195 9.46 4.87 -13.63
CA LEU A 195 8.17 5.57 -13.59
C LEU A 195 7.28 5.01 -12.47
N TRP A 196 7.00 3.71 -12.49
CA TRP A 196 6.13 3.07 -11.50
C TRP A 196 6.72 3.12 -10.09
N GLY A 197 8.03 2.89 -9.95
CA GLY A 197 8.74 3.00 -8.69
C GLY A 197 8.61 4.39 -8.08
N LYS A 198 8.73 5.46 -8.89
CA LYS A 198 8.49 6.84 -8.41
C LYS A 198 7.04 7.09 -8.04
N ILE A 199 6.09 6.69 -8.89
CA ILE A 199 4.65 6.88 -8.62
C ILE A 199 4.27 6.22 -7.29
N GLN A 200 4.63 4.95 -7.10
CA GLN A 200 4.26 4.20 -5.91
C GLN A 200 4.96 4.73 -4.65
N THR A 201 6.25 5.09 -4.74
CA THR A 201 7.01 5.67 -3.63
C THR A 201 6.40 7.02 -3.19
N VAL A 202 6.05 7.89 -4.15
CA VAL A 202 5.39 9.17 -3.86
C VAL A 202 3.98 8.97 -3.31
N GLY A 203 3.23 7.99 -3.83
CA GLY A 203 1.91 7.62 -3.34
C GLY A 203 1.94 7.19 -1.87
N LEU A 204 2.86 6.30 -1.50
CA LEU A 204 3.06 5.87 -0.10
C LEU A 204 3.49 7.02 0.80
N GLY A 205 4.44 7.85 0.37
CA GLY A 205 4.85 9.03 1.13
C GLY A 205 3.69 10.02 1.33
N THR A 206 2.80 10.15 0.35
CA THR A 206 1.60 11.00 0.44
C THR A 206 0.57 10.41 1.40
N ALA A 207 0.35 9.09 1.35
CA ALA A 207 -0.53 8.39 2.27
C ALA A 207 -0.06 8.56 3.72
N LEU A 208 1.23 8.33 3.99
CA LEU A 208 1.80 8.58 5.31
C LEU A 208 1.65 10.05 5.72
N LYS A 209 2.00 10.99 4.84
CA LYS A 209 1.81 12.43 5.12
C LYS A 209 0.37 12.73 5.53
N ALA A 210 -0.62 12.12 4.89
CA ALA A 210 -2.01 12.26 5.27
C ALA A 210 -2.28 11.69 6.67
N LEU A 211 -1.82 10.47 6.95
CA LEU A 211 -1.98 9.86 8.27
C LEU A 211 -1.34 10.70 9.39
N PHE A 212 -0.15 11.29 9.17
CA PHE A 212 0.61 12.09 10.13
C PHE A 212 0.18 13.55 10.29
N SER A 213 -0.28 14.21 9.23
CA SER A 213 -0.41 15.69 9.21
C SER A 213 -1.81 16.19 9.53
N TYR A 214 -2.81 15.30 9.50
CA TYR A 214 -4.20 15.67 9.73
C TYR A 214 -4.58 15.38 11.18
N GLN A 215 -4.05 16.19 12.11
CA GLN A 215 -4.75 16.40 13.39
C GLN A 215 -6.07 17.10 13.07
N ASP A 216 -7.19 16.63 13.64
CA ASP A 216 -8.60 16.94 13.29
C ASP A 216 -8.96 18.43 13.09
N LYS A 217 -8.09 19.38 13.48
CA LYS A 217 -8.31 20.83 13.36
C LYS A 217 -7.76 21.47 12.08
N SER A 218 -6.85 20.82 11.33
CA SER A 218 -6.24 21.41 10.13
C SER A 218 -7.04 21.17 8.84
N LEU A 219 -8.12 20.39 8.90
CA LEU A 219 -9.01 20.06 7.78
C LEU A 219 -10.25 20.97 7.70
N LYS A 220 -10.18 22.17 8.26
CA LYS A 220 -11.16 23.20 7.88
C LYS A 220 -10.80 23.68 6.47
N TYR A 221 -11.58 23.27 5.48
CA TYR A 221 -11.61 23.98 4.20
C TYR A 221 -11.87 25.45 4.51
N ASP A 222 -10.88 26.31 4.31
CA ASP A 222 -11.01 27.73 4.57
C ASP A 222 -11.93 28.34 3.50
N GLN A 223 -13.22 28.44 3.84
CA GLN A 223 -14.24 29.04 3.00
C GLN A 223 -13.93 30.53 2.69
N SER A 224 -13.02 31.18 3.43
CA SER A 224 -12.66 32.59 3.22
C SER A 224 -11.94 32.84 1.88
N LYS A 225 -11.35 31.81 1.26
CA LYS A 225 -10.71 31.93 -0.06
C LYS A 225 -11.71 31.99 -1.23
N LYS A 226 -12.99 31.67 -1.00
CA LYS A 226 -14.03 31.77 -2.05
C LYS A 226 -14.47 33.22 -2.29
N GLN A 227 -14.47 34.07 -1.27
CA GLN A 227 -14.96 35.45 -1.39
C GLN A 227 -13.99 36.35 -2.19
N LYS A 228 -12.68 36.15 -2.06
CA LYS A 228 -11.68 36.98 -2.76
C LYS A 228 -11.58 36.73 -4.27
N ALA A 229 -12.08 35.60 -4.78
CA ALA A 229 -12.08 35.30 -6.20
C ALA A 229 -13.36 35.78 -6.92
N HIS A 230 -14.43 36.06 -6.17
CA HIS A 230 -15.70 36.52 -6.73
C HIS A 230 -15.85 38.06 -6.74
N ASP A 231 -15.00 38.78 -5.99
CA ASP A 231 -14.96 40.25 -5.94
C ASP A 231 -13.80 40.83 -6.78
N SER A 232 -13.28 40.08 -7.76
CA SER A 232 -12.18 40.53 -8.65
C SER A 232 -12.45 40.28 -10.14
N PHE A 233 -13.72 40.19 -10.52
CA PHE A 233 -14.20 40.33 -11.90
C PHE A 233 -15.35 41.32 -11.96
#